data_AF-A0A833APZ2-F1
#
_entry.id   AF-A0A833APZ2-F1
#
_cell.length_a   1.000
_cell.length_b   1.000
_cell.length_c   1.000
_cell.angle_alpha   90.00
_cell.angle_beta   90.00
_cell.angle_gamma   90.00
#
_symmetry.space_group_name_H-M   'P 1'
#
loop_
_entity.id
_entity.type
_entity.pdbx_description
1 polymer ?
#
loop_
_entity_poly.entity_id
_entity_poly.type
_entity_poly.pdbx_seq_one_letter_code
_entity_poly.pdbx_strand_id
1 'polypeptide(L)'
;MLHRESQLTLFKSGGYLPILKNIYLDKDVVGQSSDLSYYHELLKNGVHRPYRVDYTKWSDVISYYAQRALKKEMTVEQALTTATERINSKKVLVR
;
A
#
# COMPACT_ATOMS: atom_id res chain seq x y z
N MET A 1 -5.63 18.45 -9.57
CA MET A 1 -5.13 17.12 -9.14
C MET A 1 -5.71 15.98 -9.96
N LEU A 2 -7.03 15.89 -10.19
CA LEU A 2 -7.61 14.76 -10.94
C LEU A 2 -7.44 14.85 -12.47
N HIS A 3 -7.12 16.03 -13.01
CA HIS A 3 -6.86 16.19 -14.45
C HIS A 3 -5.54 15.56 -14.88
N ARG A 4 -5.49 15.13 -16.15
CA ARG A 4 -4.35 14.45 -16.76
C ARG A 4 -3.03 15.21 -16.60
N GLU A 5 -3.03 16.49 -16.99
CA GLU A 5 -1.84 17.34 -16.95
C GLU A 5 -1.30 17.53 -15.52
N SER A 6 -2.20 17.65 -14.53
CA SER A 6 -1.80 17.71 -13.13
C SER A 6 -1.09 16.43 -12.70
N GLN A 7 -1.62 15.25 -13.06
CA GLN A 7 -1.02 13.97 -12.68
C GLN A 7 0.31 13.71 -13.38
N LEU A 8 0.44 14.11 -14.65
CA LEU A 8 1.72 14.06 -15.36
C LEU A 8 2.76 14.97 -14.71
N THR A 9 2.36 16.17 -14.29
CA THR A 9 3.24 17.09 -13.58
C THR A 9 3.70 16.47 -12.26
N LEU A 10 2.76 15.96 -11.44
CA LEU A 10 3.08 15.31 -10.16
C LEU A 10 3.97 14.06 -10.32
N PHE A 11 3.75 13.28 -11.38
CA PHE A 11 4.62 12.15 -11.69
C PHE A 11 6.04 12.62 -12.02
N LYS A 12 6.17 13.58 -12.95
CA LYS A 12 7.47 14.08 -13.41
C LYS A 12 8.25 14.82 -12.32
N SER A 13 7.57 15.60 -11.47
CA SER A 13 8.22 16.44 -10.46
C SER A 13 8.37 15.77 -9.11
N GLY A 14 7.52 14.80 -8.77
CA GLY A 14 7.43 14.22 -7.43
C GLY A 14 7.28 12.71 -7.38
N GLY A 15 7.32 12.01 -8.53
CA GLY A 15 7.23 10.55 -8.59
C GLY A 15 5.86 9.98 -8.23
N TYR A 16 4.81 10.81 -8.12
CA TYR A 16 3.47 10.35 -7.77
C TYR A 16 2.84 9.57 -8.93
N LEU A 17 2.47 8.32 -8.68
CA LEU A 17 1.87 7.46 -9.70
C LEU A 17 0.50 7.99 -10.14
N PRO A 18 0.27 8.17 -11.45
CA PRO A 18 -1.04 8.56 -11.96
C PRO A 18 -2.12 7.53 -11.62
N ILE A 19 -3.33 8.00 -11.35
CA ILE A 19 -4.51 7.13 -11.17
C ILE A 19 -5.31 6.96 -12.47
N LEU A 20 -5.13 7.87 -13.43
CA LEU A 20 -5.80 7.78 -14.73
C LEU A 20 -5.10 6.74 -15.61
N LYS A 21 -5.82 5.67 -15.94
CA LYS A 21 -5.33 4.54 -16.75
C LYS A 21 -4.81 4.97 -18.12
N ASN A 22 -5.42 5.98 -18.73
CA ASN A 22 -5.04 6.45 -20.07
C ASN A 22 -3.62 7.06 -20.12
N ILE A 23 -3.05 7.50 -18.99
CA ILE A 23 -1.66 7.97 -18.94
C ILE A 23 -0.68 6.82 -19.19
N TYR A 24 -1.00 5.60 -18.74
CA TYR A 24 -0.18 4.40 -18.93
C TYR A 24 -0.32 3.76 -20.31
N LEU A 25 -1.28 4.24 -21.13
CA LEU A 25 -1.50 3.78 -22.50
C LEU A 25 -0.89 4.73 -23.54
N ASP A 26 -0.46 5.92 -23.09
CA ASP A 26 0.17 6.91 -23.95
C ASP A 26 1.64 6.53 -24.20
N LYS A 27 1.94 6.14 -25.44
CA LYS A 27 3.28 5.71 -25.86
C LYS A 27 4.32 6.82 -25.71
N ASP A 28 3.94 8.09 -25.86
CA ASP A 28 4.87 9.20 -25.74
C ASP A 28 5.26 9.41 -24.27
N VAL A 29 4.32 9.22 -23.35
CA VAL A 29 4.58 9.34 -21.90
C VAL A 29 5.35 8.14 -21.38
N VAL A 30 4.94 6.93 -21.78
CA VAL A 30 5.54 5.67 -21.33
C VAL A 30 6.95 5.49 -21.93
N GLY A 31 7.15 5.87 -23.19
CA GLY A 31 8.46 5.83 -23.86
C GLY A 31 9.50 6.78 -23.25
N GLN A 32 9.06 7.84 -22.56
CA GLN A 32 9.93 8.79 -21.88
C GLN A 32 10.35 8.34 -20.47
N SER A 33 9.75 7.28 -19.91
CA SER A 33 10.01 6.85 -18.53
C SER A 33 9.85 5.34 -18.36
N SER A 34 10.96 4.61 -18.32
CA SER A 34 11.00 3.17 -18.02
C SER A 34 10.24 2.80 -16.74
N ASP A 35 10.29 3.68 -15.75
CA ASP A 35 9.69 3.47 -14.44
C ASP A 35 8.16 3.39 -14.50
N LEU A 36 7.52 4.16 -15.38
CA LEU A 36 6.07 4.18 -15.48
C LEU A 36 5.52 2.86 -16.01
N SER A 37 6.22 2.25 -16.98
CA SER A 37 5.94 0.90 -17.46
C SER A 37 6.06 -0.13 -16.33
N TYR A 38 7.17 -0.07 -15.58
CA TYR A 38 7.41 -0.98 -14.47
C TYR A 38 6.31 -0.90 -13.41
N TYR A 39 5.97 0.32 -12.97
CA TYR A 39 4.92 0.52 -11.99
C TYR A 39 3.54 0.10 -12.50
N HIS A 40 3.24 0.29 -13.80
CA HIS A 40 1.99 -0.19 -14.38
C HIS A 40 1.86 -1.71 -14.26
N GLU A 41 2.91 -2.46 -14.58
CA GLU A 41 2.90 -3.93 -14.44
C GLU A 41 2.81 -4.37 -12.97
N LEU A 42 3.50 -3.67 -12.06
CA LEU A 42 3.41 -3.93 -10.62
C LEU A 42 1.98 -3.74 -10.10
N LEU A 43 1.30 -2.66 -10.51
CA LEU A 43 -0.04 -2.31 -10.06
C LEU A 43 -1.11 -3.30 -10.56
N LYS A 44 -0.91 -3.96 -11.71
CA LYS A 44 -1.85 -5.00 -12.21
C LYS A 44 -2.03 -6.15 -11.22
N ASN A 45 -1.00 -6.45 -10.44
CA ASN A 45 -1.00 -7.52 -9.44
C ASN A 45 -1.10 -6.98 -8.00
N GLY A 46 -1.27 -5.66 -7.85
CA GLY A 46 -1.39 -5.01 -6.56
C GLY A 46 -2.71 -5.38 -5.88
N VAL A 47 -2.65 -5.66 -4.59
CA VAL A 47 -3.85 -5.88 -3.76
C VAL A 47 -4.11 -4.63 -2.94
N HIS A 48 -5.32 -4.08 -3.05
CA HIS A 48 -5.74 -2.99 -2.18
C HIS A 48 -5.81 -3.47 -0.74
N ARG A 49 -5.33 -2.63 0.18
CA ARG A 49 -5.60 -2.81 1.61
C ARG A 49 -7.12 -2.83 1.85
N PRO A 50 -7.63 -3.59 2.82
CA PRO A 50 -9.05 -3.65 3.15
C PRO A 50 -9.66 -2.25 3.37
N TYR A 51 -10.76 -1.96 2.67
CA TYR A 51 -11.50 -0.71 2.85
C TYR A 51 -12.37 -0.80 4.11
N ARG A 52 -11.88 -0.27 5.22
CA ARG A 52 -12.59 -0.24 6.51
C ARG A 52 -12.36 1.05 7.26
N VAL A 53 -13.41 1.55 7.92
CA VAL A 53 -13.35 2.76 8.76
C VAL A 53 -12.33 2.58 9.90
N ASP A 54 -12.21 1.36 10.44
CA ASP A 54 -11.30 1.00 11.52
C ASP A 54 -9.96 0.44 11.02
N TYR A 55 -9.62 0.57 9.73
CA TYR A 55 -8.40 -0.02 9.17
C TYR A 55 -7.12 0.48 9.85
N THR A 56 -7.07 1.74 10.30
CA THR A 56 -5.91 2.26 11.04
C THR A 56 -5.62 1.42 12.29
N LYS A 57 -6.65 1.00 13.03
CA LYS A 57 -6.50 0.12 14.20
C LYS A 57 -5.94 -1.25 13.81
N TRP A 58 -6.39 -1.77 12.67
CA TRP A 58 -5.87 -3.05 12.15
C TRP A 58 -4.40 -2.92 11.77
N SER A 59 -4.04 -1.83 11.09
CA SER A 59 -2.66 -1.52 10.71
C SER A 59 -1.73 -1.43 11.93
N ASP A 60 -2.20 -0.82 13.02
CA ASP A 60 -1.43 -0.73 14.27
C ASP A 60 -1.18 -2.12 14.88
N VAL A 61 -2.22 -2.96 14.94
CA VAL A 61 -2.11 -4.35 15.42
C VAL A 61 -1.15 -5.16 14.55
N ILE A 62 -1.32 -5.12 13.23
CA ILE A 62 -0.45 -5.84 12.28
C ILE A 62 0.99 -5.40 12.45
N SER A 63 1.25 -4.08 12.48
CA SER A 63 2.61 -3.53 12.56
C SER A 63 3.29 -3.89 13.88
N TYR A 64 2.55 -3.85 14.99
CA TYR A 64 3.07 -4.23 16.32
C TYR A 64 3.53 -5.68 16.35
N TYR A 65 2.68 -6.63 15.94
CA TYR A 65 3.03 -8.05 15.98
C TYR A 65 4.04 -8.44 14.90
N ALA A 66 4.00 -7.81 13.72
CA ALA A 66 5.03 -8.00 12.69
C ALA A 66 6.42 -7.57 13.19
N GLN A 67 6.52 -6.43 13.88
CA GLN A 67 7.78 -5.96 14.45
C GLN A 67 8.36 -6.97 15.44
N ARG A 68 7.52 -7.53 16.33
CA ARG A 68 7.97 -8.50 17.34
C ARG A 68 8.44 -9.81 16.71
N ALA A 69 7.75 -10.29 15.68
CA ALA A 69 8.18 -11.45 14.90
C ALA A 69 9.54 -11.19 14.21
N LEU A 70 9.71 -10.03 13.58
CA LEU A 70 10.96 -9.63 12.92
C LEU A 70 12.13 -9.54 13.91
N LYS A 71 11.86 -9.12 15.16
CA LYS A 71 12.85 -9.07 16.25
C LYS A 71 13.09 -10.43 16.92
N LYS A 72 12.46 -11.51 16.46
CA LYS A 72 12.50 -12.85 17.06
C LYS A 72 12.02 -12.90 18.52
N GLU A 73 11.18 -11.94 18.93
CA GLU A 73 10.55 -11.92 20.26
C GLU A 73 9.36 -12.90 20.35
N MET A 74 8.85 -13.34 19.20
CA MET A 74 7.81 -14.36 19.06
C MET A 74 7.89 -15.04 17.69
N THR A 75 7.28 -16.22 17.51
CA THR A 75 7.23 -16.89 16.22
C THR A 75 6.27 -16.19 15.26
N VAL A 76 6.44 -16.40 13.95
CA VAL A 76 5.52 -15.89 12.91
C VAL A 76 4.10 -16.39 13.16
N GLU A 77 3.93 -17.67 13.49
CA GLU A 77 2.63 -18.27 13.80
C GLU A 77 1.97 -17.59 15.02
N GLN A 78 2.72 -17.41 16.11
CA GLN A 78 2.23 -16.71 17.29
C GLN A 78 1.81 -15.26 16.97
N ALA A 79 2.60 -14.55 16.16
CA ALA A 79 2.30 -13.18 15.77
C ALA A 79 1.00 -13.11 14.95
N LEU A 80 0.81 -14.01 13.99
CA LEU A 80 -0.39 -14.07 13.16
C LEU A 80 -1.64 -14.41 13.98
N THR A 81 -1.58 -15.46 14.80
CA THR A 81 -2.70 -15.89 15.66
C THR A 81 -3.10 -14.77 16.62
N THR A 82 -2.12 -14.18 17.33
CA THR A 82 -2.40 -13.11 18.30
C THR A 82 -2.94 -11.85 17.62
N ALA A 83 -2.37 -11.44 16.48
CA ALA A 83 -2.87 -10.28 15.73
C ALA A 83 -4.31 -10.49 15.26
N THR A 84 -4.63 -11.70 14.78
CA THR A 84 -5.97 -12.08 14.34
C THR A 84 -6.99 -12.01 15.49
N GLU A 85 -6.66 -12.60 16.63
CA GLU A 85 -7.50 -12.52 17.84
C GLU A 85 -7.74 -11.08 18.27
N ARG A 86 -6.69 -10.24 18.24
CA ARG A 86 -6.80 -8.82 18.61
C ARG A 86 -7.69 -8.04 17.66
N ILE A 87 -7.49 -8.19 16.35
CA ILE A 87 -8.32 -7.57 15.31
C ILE A 87 -9.79 -7.97 15.49
N ASN A 88 -10.05 -9.26 15.72
CA ASN A 88 -11.41 -9.78 15.89
C ASN A 88 -12.05 -9.37 17.23
N SER A 89 -11.25 -9.12 18.28
CA SER A 89 -11.74 -8.73 19.60
C SER A 89 -12.28 -7.29 19.69
N LYS A 90 -12.07 -6.45 18.67
CA LYS A 90 -12.37 -5.00 18.67
C LYS A 90 -11.70 -4.19 19.79
N LYS A 91 -10.79 -4.78 20.58
CA LYS A 91 -10.04 -4.09 21.64
C LYS A 91 -8.90 -3.27 21.01
N VAL A 92 -8.68 -2.05 21.51
CA VAL A 92 -7.60 -1.16 21.04
C VAL A 92 -6.31 -1.48 21.78
N LEU A 93 -5.17 -1.46 21.06
CA LEU A 93 -3.85 -1.46 21.68
C LEU A 93 -3.64 -0.11 22.39
N VAL A 94 -3.54 -0.14 23.71
CA VAL A 94 -3.09 1.02 24.49
C VAL A 94 -1.58 0.92 24.61
N ARG A 95 -0.88 2.00 24.25
CA ARG A 95 0.57 2.14 24.44
C ARG A 95 0.89 2.70 25.81
#